data_AF-A0AAN7P2S8-F1
#
_entry.id   AF-A0AAN7P2S8-F1
#
_cell.length_a   1.000
_cell.length_b   1.000
_cell.length_c   1.000
_cell.angle_alpha   90.00
_cell.angle_beta   90.00
_cell.angle_gamma   90.00
#
_symmetry.space_group_name_H-M   'P 1'
#
loop_
_entity.id
_entity.type
_entity.pdbx_description
1 polymer ?
#
loop_
_entity_poly.entity_id
_entity_poly.type
_entity_poly.pdbx_seq_one_letter_code
_entity_poly.pdbx_strand_id
1 'polypeptide(L)'
;MDKSGRKKIKPYSSDEALALFIDTKLTKSQYIKIRVQSKTRMADIYTSYHKIQAAKKACYPPDEAITITEALMEVQLQALLDLTIRRLVLSQKKVFTTMANDISQELVLISKWGYNFRDSDMFISSFVPLQLSSMSKSKNKLILWQNPRSSSVRYCRPIRLHFKKETTELSTQEIDNIQEQINNLQKTEVCVAGKTFFVTQQMALTMLDGKFCNAVTSTTSAQKCYICNATPTKMNDLETVSARTVNESAYRFGFTIACVDKIF
;
A
#
# COMPACT_ATOMS: atom_id res chain seq x y z
N MET A 1 24.12 -26.22 -25.47
CA MET A 1 23.62 -27.49 -24.90
C MET A 1 24.84 -28.28 -24.43
N ASP A 2 24.85 -28.74 -23.19
CA ASP A 2 25.90 -29.65 -22.70
C ASP A 2 25.49 -31.09 -23.03
N LYS A 3 26.45 -31.96 -23.36
CA LYS A 3 26.26 -33.25 -24.07
C LYS A 3 25.53 -34.34 -23.26
N SER A 4 24.88 -34.02 -22.14
CA SER A 4 24.24 -35.00 -21.24
C SER A 4 22.72 -34.87 -21.09
N GLY A 5 22.06 -33.93 -21.78
CA GLY A 5 20.60 -33.74 -21.68
C GLY A 5 20.08 -33.34 -20.29
N ARG A 6 20.93 -33.17 -19.28
CA ARG A 6 20.55 -32.73 -17.93
C ARG A 6 20.29 -31.22 -17.92
N LYS A 7 19.07 -30.83 -17.53
CA LYS A 7 18.73 -29.42 -17.29
C LYS A 7 19.68 -28.84 -16.23
N LYS A 8 20.34 -27.71 -16.53
CA LYS A 8 21.18 -26.99 -15.56
C LYS A 8 20.32 -26.50 -14.40
N ILE A 9 20.78 -26.74 -13.18
CA ILE A 9 20.13 -26.24 -11.96
C ILE A 9 20.30 -24.71 -11.94
N LYS A 10 19.17 -23.99 -11.88
CA LYS A 10 19.16 -22.53 -11.77
C LYS A 10 19.08 -22.13 -10.28
N PRO A 11 20.13 -21.54 -9.69
CA PRO A 11 20.08 -21.05 -8.32
C PRO A 11 19.16 -19.83 -8.22
N TYR A 12 18.64 -19.58 -7.02
CA TYR A 12 17.88 -18.38 -6.73
C TYR A 12 18.76 -17.12 -6.86
N SER A 13 18.22 -16.06 -7.44
CA SER A 13 18.74 -14.70 -7.28
C SER A 13 18.49 -14.19 -5.85
N SER A 14 19.14 -13.08 -5.46
CA SER A 14 18.93 -12.48 -4.13
C SER A 14 17.48 -12.09 -3.88
N ASP A 15 16.79 -11.58 -4.91
CA ASP A 15 15.38 -11.16 -4.82
C ASP A 15 14.43 -12.36 -4.78
N GLU A 16 14.65 -13.39 -5.61
CA GLU A 16 13.84 -14.62 -5.56
C GLU A 16 14.02 -15.34 -4.21
N ALA A 17 15.25 -15.35 -3.66
CA ALA A 17 15.54 -15.92 -2.35
C ALA A 17 14.90 -15.11 -1.20
N LEU A 18 14.88 -13.78 -1.31
CA LEU A 18 14.19 -12.91 -0.35
C LEU A 18 12.67 -13.13 -0.40
N ALA A 19 12.08 -13.22 -1.59
CA ALA A 19 10.66 -13.51 -1.76
C ALA A 19 10.31 -14.85 -1.10
N LEU A 20 11.06 -15.91 -1.41
CA LEU A 20 10.88 -17.21 -0.77
C LEU A 20 11.00 -17.13 0.76
N PHE A 21 12.02 -16.43 1.28
CA PHE A 21 12.24 -16.24 2.72
C PHE A 21 11.03 -15.61 3.42
N ILE A 22 10.43 -14.57 2.82
CA ILE A 22 9.27 -13.86 3.37
C ILE A 22 8.00 -14.70 3.23
N ASP A 23 7.76 -15.28 2.06
CA ASP A 23 6.54 -16.05 1.76
C ASP A 23 6.39 -17.29 2.63
N THR A 24 7.51 -17.94 2.94
CA THR A 24 7.57 -19.12 3.80
C THR A 24 7.73 -18.79 5.28
N LYS A 25 7.78 -17.50 5.65
CA LYS A 25 7.94 -17.01 7.03
C LYS A 25 9.14 -17.63 7.76
N LEU A 26 10.24 -17.86 7.03
CA LEU A 26 11.43 -18.47 7.61
C LEU A 26 12.15 -17.50 8.55
N THR A 27 12.70 -18.05 9.62
CA THR A 27 13.70 -17.34 10.43
C THR A 27 15.09 -17.42 9.79
N LYS A 28 16.01 -16.55 10.21
CA LYS A 28 17.42 -16.58 9.76
C LYS A 28 18.05 -17.96 10.01
N SER A 29 17.83 -18.54 11.19
CA SER A 29 18.41 -19.83 11.56
C SER A 29 17.84 -20.98 10.72
N GLN A 30 16.53 -21.00 10.48
CA GLN A 30 15.89 -21.98 9.60
C GLN A 30 16.42 -21.88 8.17
N TYR A 31 16.51 -20.67 7.61
CA TYR A 31 17.02 -20.46 6.26
C TYR A 31 18.48 -20.93 6.12
N ILE A 32 19.34 -20.59 7.07
CA ILE A 32 20.75 -21.03 7.08
C ILE A 32 20.83 -22.56 7.14
N LYS A 33 20.04 -23.22 8.01
CA LYS A 33 19.99 -24.68 8.10
C LYS A 33 19.57 -25.31 6.77
N ILE A 34 18.49 -24.82 6.14
CA ILE A 34 18.02 -25.30 4.84
C ILE A 34 19.12 -25.18 3.79
N ARG A 35 19.80 -24.02 3.71
CA ARG A 35 20.89 -23.80 2.77
C ARG A 35 22.07 -24.75 2.99
N VAL A 36 22.51 -24.93 4.24
CA VAL A 36 23.62 -25.84 4.57
C VAL A 36 23.25 -27.27 4.21
N GLN A 37 22.05 -27.73 4.58
CA GLN A 37 21.53 -29.07 4.25
C GLN A 37 21.36 -29.30 2.74
N SER A 38 21.07 -28.26 1.98
CA SER A 38 21.02 -28.33 0.52
C SER A 38 22.43 -28.48 -0.08
N LYS A 39 23.39 -27.72 0.43
CA LYS A 39 24.80 -27.80 0.01
C LYS A 39 25.44 -29.16 0.29
N THR A 40 25.14 -29.78 1.44
CA THR A 40 25.66 -31.11 1.77
C THR A 40 25.17 -32.19 0.80
N ARG A 41 24.02 -31.96 0.15
CA ARG A 41 23.46 -32.83 -0.91
C ARG A 41 23.86 -32.39 -2.32
N MET A 42 24.94 -31.60 -2.45
CA MET A 42 25.44 -31.06 -3.71
C MET A 42 24.45 -30.15 -4.47
N ALA A 43 23.45 -29.60 -3.78
CA ALA A 43 22.47 -28.68 -4.33
C ALA A 43 22.70 -27.25 -3.82
N ASP A 44 23.58 -26.48 -4.47
CA ASP A 44 23.84 -25.08 -4.09
C ASP A 44 22.84 -24.12 -4.76
N ILE A 45 21.57 -24.25 -4.39
CA ILE A 45 20.47 -23.46 -4.98
C ILE A 45 20.17 -22.16 -4.23
N TYR A 46 20.47 -22.09 -2.94
CA TYR A 46 20.11 -20.98 -2.06
C TYR A 46 21.25 -19.97 -1.87
N THR A 47 20.94 -18.68 -2.04
CA THR A 47 21.91 -17.59 -1.80
C THR A 47 22.33 -17.49 -0.33
N SER A 48 23.47 -16.86 -0.06
CA SER A 48 23.85 -16.56 1.32
C SER A 48 22.89 -15.57 1.98
N TYR A 49 22.74 -15.65 3.30
CA TYR A 49 21.88 -14.74 4.05
C TYR A 49 22.32 -13.26 3.91
N HIS A 50 23.62 -13.00 3.75
CA HIS A 50 24.13 -11.64 3.49
C HIS A 50 23.54 -11.03 2.21
N LYS A 51 23.39 -11.83 1.13
CA LYS A 51 22.75 -11.35 -0.11
C LYS A 51 21.27 -11.04 0.09
N ILE A 52 20.57 -11.84 0.90
CA ILE A 52 19.18 -11.56 1.30
C ILE A 52 19.11 -10.27 2.12
N GLN A 53 20.03 -10.06 3.06
CA GLN A 53 20.07 -8.85 3.88
C GLN A 53 20.30 -7.59 3.02
N ALA A 54 21.21 -7.65 2.04
CA ALA A 54 21.41 -6.57 1.10
C ALA A 54 20.15 -6.29 0.26
N ALA A 55 19.49 -7.35 -0.24
CA ALA A 55 18.22 -7.22 -0.96
C ALA A 55 17.10 -6.62 -0.09
N LYS A 56 17.04 -6.98 1.20
CA LYS A 56 16.12 -6.37 2.19
C LYS A 56 16.40 -4.89 2.38
N LYS A 57 17.67 -4.51 2.60
CA LYS A 57 18.06 -3.12 2.82
C LYS A 57 17.70 -2.25 1.60
N ALA A 58 17.86 -2.79 0.39
CA ALA A 58 17.42 -2.10 -0.83
C ALA A 58 15.89 -1.92 -0.92
N CYS A 59 15.09 -2.62 -0.10
CA CYS A 59 13.64 -2.48 -0.01
C CYS A 59 13.21 -1.50 1.10
N TYR A 60 14.13 -0.87 1.82
CA TYR A 60 13.80 0.06 2.89
C TYR A 60 13.84 1.51 2.40
N PRO A 61 13.03 2.40 3.00
CA PRO A 61 13.21 3.84 2.83
C PRO A 61 14.60 4.27 3.30
N PRO A 62 15.08 5.46 2.87
CA PRO A 62 16.30 6.05 3.41
C PRO A 62 16.22 6.22 4.94
N ASP A 63 17.35 6.05 5.62
CA ASP A 63 17.39 6.05 7.10
C ASP A 63 16.95 7.42 7.65
N GLU A 64 17.24 8.51 6.94
CA GLU A 64 16.82 9.88 7.26
C GLU A 64 15.30 10.12 7.16
N ALA A 65 14.57 9.26 6.44
CA ALA A 65 13.13 9.35 6.30
C ALA A 65 12.36 8.53 7.35
N ILE A 66 13.08 7.84 8.24
CA ILE A 66 12.51 6.92 9.24
C ILE A 66 12.74 7.51 10.63
N THR A 67 11.66 7.71 11.36
CA THR A 67 11.68 8.12 12.77
C THR A 67 11.21 6.96 13.63
N ILE A 68 12.02 6.55 14.61
CA ILE A 68 11.68 5.47 15.55
C ILE A 68 11.92 5.98 16.97
N THR A 69 10.89 5.87 17.81
CA THR A 69 10.93 6.08 19.25
C THR A 69 10.33 4.85 19.94
N GLU A 70 10.31 4.84 21.27
CA GLU A 70 9.72 3.73 22.04
C GLU A 70 8.23 3.53 21.78
N ALA A 71 7.51 4.60 21.47
CA ALA A 71 6.06 4.57 21.28
C ALA A 71 5.61 4.77 19.82
N LEU A 72 6.52 5.18 18.93
CA LEU A 72 6.20 5.61 17.57
C LEU A 72 7.21 5.08 16.56
N MET A 73 6.72 4.59 15.43
CA MET A 73 7.48 4.43 14.21
C MET A 73 6.78 5.18 13.09
N GLU A 74 7.51 6.00 12.36
CA GLU A 74 7.00 6.81 11.25
C GLU A 74 7.98 6.77 10.07
N VAL A 75 7.43 6.70 8.85
CA VAL A 75 8.17 6.97 7.62
C VAL A 75 7.55 8.20 6.97
N GLN A 76 8.38 9.12 6.49
CA GLN A 76 7.93 10.22 5.65
C GLN A 76 7.16 9.69 4.43
N LEU A 77 5.94 10.20 4.22
CA LEU A 77 5.04 9.69 3.19
C LEU A 77 5.66 9.77 1.78
N GLN A 78 6.34 10.88 1.45
CA GLN A 78 7.02 11.06 0.17
C GLN A 78 8.05 9.95 -0.09
N ALA A 79 8.94 9.69 0.87
CA ALA A 79 9.99 8.68 0.72
C ALA A 79 9.42 7.27 0.53
N LEU A 80 8.33 6.95 1.23
CA LEU A 80 7.65 5.66 1.11
C LEU A 80 6.94 5.49 -0.25
N LEU A 81 6.32 6.56 -0.75
CA LEU A 81 5.72 6.60 -2.08
C LEU A 81 6.78 6.48 -3.18
N ASP A 82 7.87 7.25 -3.08
CA ASP A 82 8.98 7.21 -4.04
C ASP A 82 9.57 5.81 -4.17
N LEU A 83 9.84 5.16 -3.04
CA LEU A 83 10.33 3.78 -3.01
C LEU A 83 9.31 2.82 -3.63
N THR A 84 8.03 2.97 -3.30
CA THR A 84 6.95 2.13 -3.82
C THR A 84 6.82 2.28 -5.34
N ILE A 85 6.84 3.51 -5.85
CA ILE A 85 6.77 3.84 -7.28
C ILE A 85 7.98 3.28 -8.03
N ARG A 86 9.20 3.49 -7.53
CA ARG A 86 10.42 2.93 -8.10
C ARG A 86 10.34 1.41 -8.20
N ARG A 87 9.87 0.75 -7.14
CA ARG A 87 9.68 -0.72 -7.11
C ARG A 87 8.60 -1.19 -8.08
N LEU A 88 7.48 -0.48 -8.20
CA LEU A 88 6.43 -0.81 -9.17
C LEU A 88 6.94 -0.69 -10.60
N VAL A 89 7.63 0.40 -10.94
CA VAL A 89 8.21 0.63 -12.27
C VAL A 89 9.24 -0.44 -12.62
N LEU A 90 10.13 -0.79 -11.67
CA LEU A 90 11.09 -1.88 -11.86
C LEU A 90 10.38 -3.23 -12.08
N SER A 91 9.30 -3.52 -11.35
CA SER A 91 8.53 -4.75 -11.56
C SER A 91 7.85 -4.80 -12.93
N GLN A 92 7.48 -3.63 -13.48
CA GLN A 92 6.84 -3.48 -14.78
C GLN A 92 7.82 -3.10 -15.89
N LYS A 93 9.13 -3.31 -15.69
CA LYS A 93 10.16 -2.90 -16.66
C LYS A 93 9.85 -3.34 -18.09
N LYS A 94 9.32 -4.54 -18.29
CA LYS A 94 8.93 -5.05 -19.61
C LYS A 94 7.81 -4.21 -20.25
N VAL A 95 6.76 -3.87 -19.48
CA VAL A 95 5.65 -3.03 -19.95
C VAL A 95 6.17 -1.66 -20.35
N PHE A 96 7.01 -1.05 -19.51
CA PHE A 96 7.64 0.23 -19.81
C PHE A 96 8.54 0.17 -21.04
N THR A 97 9.35 -0.88 -21.22
CA THR A 97 10.18 -1.05 -22.43
C THR A 97 9.34 -1.18 -23.69
N THR A 98 8.26 -1.96 -23.66
CA THR A 98 7.40 -2.17 -24.84
C THR A 98 6.60 -0.91 -25.19
N MET A 99 6.09 -0.20 -24.19
CA MET A 99 5.13 0.90 -24.37
C MET A 99 5.76 2.30 -24.24
N ALA A 100 7.08 2.40 -24.06
CA ALA A 100 7.80 3.65 -23.80
C ALA A 100 7.49 4.77 -24.81
N ASN A 101 7.17 4.42 -26.06
CA ASN A 101 6.89 5.37 -27.14
C ASN A 101 5.42 5.78 -27.23
N ASP A 102 4.51 5.05 -26.59
CA ASP A 102 3.07 5.21 -26.76
C ASP A 102 2.39 5.89 -25.56
N ILE A 103 3.11 5.98 -24.45
CA ILE A 103 2.63 6.51 -23.17
C ILE A 103 3.24 7.89 -22.90
N SER A 104 2.47 8.74 -22.23
CA SER A 104 2.94 10.03 -21.73
C SER A 104 4.00 9.84 -20.64
N GLN A 105 4.90 10.83 -20.52
CA GLN A 105 5.86 10.91 -19.42
C GLN A 105 5.17 11.21 -18.07
N GLU A 106 3.96 11.76 -18.10
CA GLU A 106 3.13 12.02 -16.93
C GLU A 106 2.32 10.77 -16.58
N LEU A 107 2.58 10.24 -15.39
CA LEU A 107 1.91 9.07 -14.83
C LEU A 107 1.10 9.46 -13.60
N VAL A 108 0.07 8.69 -13.30
CA VAL A 108 -0.75 8.85 -12.09
C VAL A 108 -0.78 7.53 -11.33
N LEU A 109 -0.33 7.57 -10.07
CA LEU A 109 -0.52 6.50 -9.10
C LEU A 109 -1.74 6.81 -8.24
N ILE A 110 -2.79 6.01 -8.37
CA ILE A 110 -3.93 6.04 -7.47
C ILE A 110 -3.67 5.08 -6.32
N SER A 111 -3.82 5.56 -5.09
CA SER A 111 -3.70 4.79 -3.86
C SER A 111 -4.90 5.06 -2.96
N LYS A 112 -5.23 4.08 -2.13
CA LYS A 112 -6.10 4.29 -0.97
C LYS A 112 -5.28 4.29 0.30
N TRP A 113 -5.73 5.02 1.30
CA TRP A 113 -5.10 5.03 2.60
C TRP A 113 -6.13 5.13 3.71
N GLY A 114 -5.65 4.94 4.93
CA GLY A 114 -6.40 5.10 6.15
C GLY A 114 -5.61 4.49 7.30
N TYR A 115 -6.29 4.27 8.40
CA TYR A 115 -5.68 3.73 9.61
C TYR A 115 -6.55 2.65 10.22
N ASN A 116 -5.95 1.88 11.11
CA ASN A 116 -6.67 0.88 11.89
C ASN A 116 -6.09 0.81 13.31
N PHE A 117 -6.97 0.55 14.28
CA PHE A 117 -6.60 0.24 15.65
C PHE A 117 -6.51 -1.28 15.82
N ARG A 118 -5.42 -1.75 16.43
CA ARG A 118 -5.23 -3.14 16.87
C ARG A 118 -5.08 -3.16 18.38
N ASP A 119 -5.71 -4.16 19.00
CA ASP A 119 -5.56 -4.45 20.43
C ASP A 119 -5.87 -3.27 21.37
N SER A 120 -6.73 -2.34 20.94
CA SER A 120 -7.17 -1.11 21.64
C SER A 120 -6.09 -0.05 21.95
N ASP A 121 -4.81 -0.43 21.92
CA ASP A 121 -3.69 0.43 22.32
C ASP A 121 -2.65 0.66 21.20
N MET A 122 -2.86 0.09 20.01
CA MET A 122 -1.98 0.28 18.86
C MET A 122 -2.73 0.84 17.67
N PHE A 123 -2.17 1.88 17.08
CA PHE A 123 -2.69 2.58 15.93
C PHE A 123 -1.73 2.43 14.75
N ILE A 124 -2.25 2.07 13.57
CA ILE A 124 -1.44 1.89 12.36
C ILE A 124 -2.08 2.64 11.19
N SER A 125 -1.37 3.64 10.67
CA SER A 125 -1.69 4.29 9.39
C SER A 125 -0.96 3.62 8.25
N SER A 126 -1.65 3.44 7.13
CA SER A 126 -1.11 2.74 5.98
C SER A 126 -1.77 3.17 4.67
N PHE A 127 -1.06 2.95 3.56
CA PHE A 127 -1.64 3.07 2.23
C PHE A 127 -1.47 1.80 1.40
N VAL A 128 -2.27 1.68 0.36
CA VAL A 128 -2.24 0.59 -0.61
C VAL A 128 -2.24 1.22 -2.00
N PRO A 129 -1.18 1.00 -2.82
CA PRO A 129 -1.21 1.38 -4.22
C PRO A 129 -2.24 0.52 -4.96
N LEU A 130 -3.10 1.15 -5.76
CA LEU A 130 -4.19 0.50 -6.47
C LEU A 130 -3.91 0.38 -7.96
N GLN A 131 -3.49 1.48 -8.58
CA GLN A 131 -3.34 1.54 -10.03
C GLN A 131 -2.30 2.57 -10.43
N LEU A 132 -1.39 2.18 -11.32
CA LEU A 132 -0.50 3.09 -12.04
C LEU A 132 -0.99 3.20 -13.48
N SER A 133 -1.25 4.42 -13.94
CA SER A 133 -1.73 4.66 -15.32
C SER A 133 -1.04 5.84 -15.98
N SER A 134 -1.06 5.84 -17.30
CA SER A 134 -0.63 6.93 -18.16
C SER A 134 -1.72 7.30 -19.17
N MET A 135 -1.57 8.46 -19.79
CA MET A 135 -2.31 8.79 -21.01
C MET A 135 -1.56 8.29 -22.23
N SER A 136 -2.26 7.61 -23.13
CA SER A 136 -1.73 7.31 -24.45
C SER A 136 -1.72 8.56 -25.33
N LYS A 137 -0.91 8.54 -26.40
CA LYS A 137 -0.97 9.54 -27.49
C LYS A 137 -2.39 9.75 -28.04
N SER A 138 -3.22 8.70 -28.06
CA SER A 138 -4.62 8.80 -28.49
C SER A 138 -5.56 9.35 -27.41
N LYS A 139 -5.02 9.93 -26.32
CA LYS A 139 -5.74 10.45 -25.14
C LYS A 139 -6.56 9.40 -24.36
N ASN A 140 -6.32 8.12 -24.59
CA ASN A 140 -6.96 7.04 -23.84
C ASN A 140 -6.17 6.71 -22.56
N LYS A 141 -6.89 6.35 -21.49
CA LYS A 141 -6.29 5.87 -20.24
C LYS A 141 -5.70 4.49 -20.42
N LEU A 142 -4.39 4.38 -20.20
CA LEU A 142 -3.68 3.12 -20.23
C LEU A 142 -3.24 2.73 -18.81
N ILE A 143 -3.61 1.52 -18.40
CA ILE A 143 -3.21 0.95 -17.11
C ILE A 143 -1.86 0.24 -17.29
N LEU A 144 -0.84 0.73 -16.61
CA LEU A 144 0.51 0.15 -16.63
C LEU A 144 0.67 -0.91 -15.55
N TRP A 145 -0.04 -0.74 -14.44
CA TRP A 145 -0.10 -1.69 -13.34
C TRP A 145 -1.42 -1.57 -12.61
N GLN A 146 -1.99 -2.71 -12.25
CA GLN A 146 -3.16 -2.82 -11.40
C GLN A 146 -2.84 -3.75 -10.23
N ASN A 147 -3.22 -3.34 -9.02
CA ASN A 147 -3.11 -4.21 -7.86
C ASN A 147 -4.04 -5.43 -8.02
N PRO A 148 -3.51 -6.66 -8.09
CA PRO A 148 -4.32 -7.85 -8.31
C PRO A 148 -5.15 -8.25 -7.09
N ARG A 149 -4.81 -7.75 -5.89
CA ARG A 149 -5.48 -8.07 -4.62
C ARG A 149 -5.50 -6.82 -3.72
N SER A 150 -6.34 -5.87 -4.05
CA SER A 150 -6.45 -4.56 -3.37
C SER A 150 -6.86 -4.63 -1.89
N SER A 151 -7.40 -5.77 -1.42
CA SER A 151 -7.71 -6.03 -0.01
C SER A 151 -6.63 -6.84 0.72
N SER A 152 -5.54 -7.22 0.06
CA SER A 152 -4.47 -8.01 0.67
C SER A 152 -3.50 -7.15 1.47
N VAL A 153 -3.19 -7.60 2.69
CA VAL A 153 -2.14 -7.01 3.54
C VAL A 153 -0.76 -6.98 2.87
N ARG A 154 -0.51 -7.81 1.84
CA ARG A 154 0.77 -7.86 1.11
C ARG A 154 1.11 -6.55 0.38
N TYR A 155 0.09 -5.82 -0.05
CA TYR A 155 0.23 -4.53 -0.72
C TYR A 155 0.06 -3.34 0.23
N CYS A 156 -0.27 -3.59 1.50
CA CYS A 156 -0.37 -2.56 2.51
C CYS A 156 1.03 -2.07 2.88
N ARG A 157 1.21 -0.75 2.90
CA ARG A 157 2.45 -0.06 3.22
C ARG A 157 2.23 0.76 4.48
N PRO A 158 2.82 0.36 5.62
CA PRO A 158 2.66 1.11 6.86
C PRO A 158 3.40 2.44 6.74
N ILE A 159 2.70 3.52 7.08
CA ILE A 159 3.23 4.89 7.16
C ILE A 159 3.67 5.14 8.59
N ARG A 160 2.78 4.85 9.55
CA ARG A 160 2.94 5.18 10.95
C ARG A 160 2.39 4.07 11.84
N LEU A 161 3.07 3.79 12.94
CA LEU A 161 2.65 2.88 13.99
C LEU A 161 2.85 3.57 15.33
N HIS A 162 1.80 3.64 16.15
CA HIS A 162 1.80 4.38 17.40
C HIS A 162 1.12 3.58 18.51
N PHE A 163 1.76 3.45 19.67
CA PHE A 163 1.15 2.84 20.86
C PHE A 163 0.34 3.88 21.65
N LYS A 164 -0.91 4.12 21.23
CA LYS A 164 -1.88 4.99 21.90
C LYS A 164 -3.30 4.45 21.77
N LYS A 165 -4.10 4.70 22.81
CA LYS A 165 -5.53 4.38 22.83
C LYS A 165 -6.33 5.15 21.79
N GLU A 166 -7.36 4.51 21.25
CA GLU A 166 -8.31 5.14 20.33
C GLU A 166 -9.05 6.30 21.01
N THR A 167 -8.91 7.50 20.43
CA THR A 167 -9.71 8.67 20.75
C THR A 167 -10.10 9.39 19.45
N THR A 168 -11.18 10.17 19.49
CA THR A 168 -11.65 10.96 18.34
C THR A 168 -10.63 12.03 17.97
N GLU A 169 -9.97 12.61 18.97
CA GLU A 169 -8.95 13.64 18.83
C GLU A 169 -7.73 13.08 18.09
N LEU A 170 -7.22 11.90 18.50
CA LEU A 170 -6.09 11.26 17.83
C LEU A 170 -6.42 10.87 16.39
N SER A 171 -7.65 10.42 16.14
CA SER A 171 -8.10 10.06 14.80
C SER A 171 -8.10 11.27 13.85
N THR A 172 -8.61 12.40 14.35
CA THR A 172 -8.66 13.66 13.57
C THR A 172 -7.25 14.20 13.34
N GLN A 173 -6.42 14.22 14.38
CA GLN A 173 -5.02 14.65 14.28
C GLN A 173 -4.21 13.83 13.26
N GLU A 174 -4.42 12.51 13.21
CA GLU A 174 -3.72 11.70 12.21
C GLU A 174 -4.22 12.01 10.80
N ILE A 175 -5.55 12.12 10.61
CA ILE A 175 -6.10 12.44 9.29
C ILE A 175 -5.52 13.75 8.80
N ASP A 176 -5.49 14.78 9.65
CA ASP A 176 -4.97 16.10 9.30
C ASP A 176 -3.47 16.05 9.01
N ASN A 177 -2.68 15.34 9.82
CA ASN A 177 -1.24 15.14 9.60
C ASN A 177 -0.96 14.47 8.25
N ILE A 178 -1.61 13.35 7.94
CA ILE A 178 -1.39 12.66 6.66
C ILE A 178 -1.93 13.50 5.50
N GLN A 179 -3.05 14.21 5.67
CA GLN A 179 -3.59 15.07 4.64
C GLN A 179 -2.67 16.25 4.32
N GLU A 180 -2.03 16.84 5.33
CA GLU A 180 -1.00 17.86 5.15
C GLU A 180 0.21 17.30 4.37
N GLN A 181 0.67 16.10 4.72
CA GLN A 181 1.72 15.42 3.97
C GLN A 181 1.31 15.17 2.51
N ILE A 182 0.06 14.74 2.26
CA ILE A 182 -0.50 14.52 0.92
C ILE A 182 -0.50 15.82 0.12
N ASN A 183 -0.92 16.93 0.72
CA ASN A 183 -1.00 18.23 0.05
C ASN A 183 0.39 18.76 -0.36
N ASN A 184 1.44 18.37 0.36
CA ASN A 184 2.82 18.76 0.10
C ASN A 184 3.59 17.77 -0.78
N LEU A 185 2.97 16.68 -1.25
CA LEU A 185 3.63 15.67 -2.08
C LEU A 185 4.15 16.27 -3.40
N GLN A 186 5.34 15.82 -3.75
CA GLN A 186 6.00 16.14 -5.02
C GLN A 186 5.91 14.94 -5.96
N LYS A 187 5.94 15.23 -7.27
CA LYS A 187 5.99 14.18 -8.29
C LYS A 187 7.24 13.33 -8.11
N THR A 188 7.09 12.01 -8.14
CA THR A 188 8.25 11.10 -8.13
C THR A 188 8.84 10.98 -9.52
N GLU A 189 10.13 11.30 -9.67
CA GLU A 189 10.87 11.04 -10.89
C GLU A 189 11.38 9.58 -10.95
N VAL A 190 11.17 8.92 -12.09
CA VAL A 190 11.68 7.56 -12.36
C VAL A 190 12.25 7.45 -13.77
N CYS A 191 13.41 6.81 -13.89
CA CYS A 191 14.04 6.52 -15.17
C CYS A 191 13.91 5.03 -15.51
N VAL A 192 13.32 4.72 -16.67
CA VAL A 192 13.17 3.35 -17.18
C VAL A 192 13.24 3.35 -18.70
N ALA A 193 13.94 2.36 -19.28
CA ALA A 193 14.14 2.25 -20.73
C ALA A 193 14.76 3.51 -21.39
N GLY A 194 15.64 4.22 -20.66
CA GLY A 194 16.29 5.43 -21.15
C GLY A 194 15.39 6.67 -21.20
N LYS A 195 14.19 6.60 -20.62
CA LYS A 195 13.25 7.72 -20.52
C LYS A 195 12.93 8.04 -19.07
N THR A 196 12.75 9.33 -18.81
CA THR A 196 12.29 9.86 -17.53
C THR A 196 10.77 10.02 -17.54
N PHE A 197 10.13 9.54 -16.48
CA PHE A 197 8.71 9.69 -16.21
C PHE A 197 8.51 10.40 -14.87
N PHE A 198 7.43 11.15 -14.75
CA PHE A 198 7.03 11.86 -13.55
C PHE A 198 5.70 11.29 -13.07
N VAL A 199 5.67 10.81 -11.82
CA VAL A 199 4.50 10.16 -11.24
C VAL A 199 3.85 11.09 -10.23
N THR A 200 2.62 11.50 -10.53
CA THR A 200 1.75 12.21 -9.58
C THR A 200 0.97 11.20 -8.74
N GLN A 201 0.84 11.44 -7.44
CA GLN A 201 0.19 10.54 -6.51
C GLN A 201 -1.19 11.10 -6.12
N GLN A 202 -2.22 10.26 -6.23
CA GLN A 202 -3.58 10.57 -5.80
C GLN A 202 -3.97 9.59 -4.69
N MET A 203 -4.32 10.12 -3.52
CA MET A 203 -4.57 9.32 -2.33
C MET A 203 -6.00 9.53 -1.82
N ALA A 204 -6.77 8.45 -1.75
CA ALA A 204 -8.16 8.49 -1.25
C ALA A 204 -8.26 7.87 0.15
N LEU A 205 -8.80 8.64 1.10
CA LEU A 205 -9.04 8.19 2.48
C LEU A 205 -10.27 7.29 2.55
N THR A 206 -10.09 6.01 2.22
CA THR A 206 -11.20 5.03 2.10
C THR A 206 -10.97 3.75 2.92
N MET A 207 -9.81 3.63 3.59
CA MET A 207 -9.51 2.52 4.49
C MET A 207 -9.89 2.88 5.92
N LEU A 208 -11.16 3.22 6.14
CA LEU A 208 -11.72 3.57 7.45
C LEU A 208 -12.88 2.63 7.80
N ASP A 209 -13.13 2.45 9.10
CA ASP A 209 -14.35 1.84 9.60
C ASP A 209 -15.48 2.89 9.72
N GLY A 210 -16.74 2.46 9.56
CA GLY A 210 -17.90 3.35 9.61
C GLY A 210 -18.09 4.04 10.96
N LYS A 211 -17.65 3.43 12.07
CA LYS A 211 -17.62 4.06 13.39
C LYS A 211 -16.70 5.29 13.40
N PHE A 212 -15.57 5.24 12.69
CA PHE A 212 -14.66 6.40 12.57
C PHE A 212 -15.26 7.49 11.71
N CYS A 213 -15.93 7.14 10.61
CA CYS A 213 -16.60 8.14 9.78
C CYS A 213 -17.57 8.97 10.63
N ASN A 214 -18.36 8.32 11.49
CA ASN A 214 -19.25 9.00 12.43
C ASN A 214 -18.50 9.93 13.41
N ALA A 215 -17.37 9.49 13.96
CA ALA A 215 -16.58 10.30 14.88
C ALA A 215 -16.00 11.55 14.18
N VAL A 216 -15.47 11.40 12.97
CA VAL A 216 -14.85 12.49 12.19
C VAL A 216 -15.91 13.46 11.65
N THR A 217 -17.12 13.01 11.32
CA THR A 217 -18.22 13.88 10.89
C THR A 217 -18.99 14.51 12.06
N SER A 218 -18.51 14.37 13.31
CA SER A 218 -19.20 14.81 14.52
C SER A 218 -20.63 14.24 14.65
N THR A 219 -20.87 13.06 14.07
CA THR A 219 -22.15 12.36 14.17
C THR A 219 -22.23 11.65 15.52
N THR A 220 -23.16 12.10 16.36
CA THR A 220 -23.28 11.73 17.79
C THR A 220 -23.50 10.24 18.08
N SER A 221 -23.91 9.45 17.10
CA SER A 221 -24.20 8.02 17.27
C SER A 221 -23.66 7.21 16.11
N ALA A 222 -23.04 6.08 16.42
CA ALA A 222 -22.56 5.11 15.43
C ALA A 222 -23.70 4.48 14.60
N GLN A 223 -24.96 4.63 15.04
CA GLN A 223 -26.15 4.11 14.37
C GLN A 223 -26.80 5.14 13.44
N LYS A 224 -26.33 6.39 13.44
CA LYS A 224 -26.79 7.40 12.48
C LYS A 224 -25.91 7.33 11.23
N CYS A 225 -26.52 7.55 10.07
CA CYS A 225 -25.76 7.67 8.83
C CYS A 225 -24.92 8.96 8.83
N TYR A 226 -23.60 8.87 8.71
CA TYR A 226 -22.70 10.05 8.64
C TYR A 226 -22.87 10.91 7.37
N ILE A 227 -23.59 10.41 6.36
CA ILE A 227 -23.88 11.15 5.12
C ILE A 227 -25.16 11.98 5.25
N CYS A 228 -26.28 11.37 5.64
CA CYS A 228 -27.60 12.02 5.64
C CYS A 228 -28.23 12.16 7.04
N ASN A 229 -27.49 11.83 8.10
CA ASN A 229 -27.91 11.85 9.51
C ASN A 229 -29.19 11.04 9.80
N ALA A 230 -29.53 10.06 8.95
CA ALA A 230 -30.70 9.19 9.14
C ALA A 230 -30.50 8.30 10.36
N THR A 231 -31.53 8.20 11.21
CA THR A 231 -31.60 7.23 12.29
C THR A 231 -32.10 5.90 11.74
N PRO A 232 -31.85 4.76 12.43
CA PRO A 232 -32.34 3.45 11.98
C PRO A 232 -33.85 3.43 11.72
N THR A 233 -34.62 4.15 12.55
CA THR A 233 -36.07 4.30 12.43
C THR A 233 -36.53 5.01 11.15
N LYS A 234 -35.71 5.92 10.61
CA LYS A 234 -36.02 6.70 9.40
C LYS A 234 -35.37 6.12 8.15
N MET A 235 -34.45 5.17 8.28
CA MET A 235 -33.67 4.62 7.18
C MET A 235 -34.53 3.84 6.18
N ASN A 236 -35.65 3.27 6.65
CA ASN A 236 -36.58 2.49 5.82
C ASN A 236 -37.59 3.35 5.03
N ASP A 237 -37.61 4.67 5.27
CA ASP A 237 -38.48 5.59 4.56
C ASP A 237 -37.70 6.29 3.44
N LEU A 238 -37.88 5.80 2.21
CA LEU A 238 -37.15 6.28 1.04
C LEU A 238 -37.47 7.73 0.68
N GLU A 239 -38.71 8.18 0.89
CA GLU A 239 -39.12 9.57 0.62
C GLU A 239 -38.46 10.51 1.62
N THR A 240 -38.51 10.16 2.91
CA THR A 240 -37.86 10.94 3.95
C THR A 240 -36.34 10.97 3.80
N VAL A 241 -35.71 9.86 3.38
CA VAL A 241 -34.24 9.79 3.20
C VAL A 241 -33.78 10.55 1.96
N SER A 242 -34.49 10.46 0.84
CA SER A 242 -34.13 11.14 -0.40
C SER A 242 -34.25 12.66 -0.30
N ALA A 243 -35.18 13.17 0.52
CA ALA A 243 -35.36 14.60 0.76
C ALA A 243 -34.33 15.22 1.73
N ARG A 244 -33.45 14.41 2.35
CA ARG A 244 -32.50 14.91 3.37
C ARG A 244 -31.27 15.55 2.74
N THR A 245 -30.81 16.63 3.37
CA THR A 245 -29.51 17.24 3.07
C THR A 245 -28.38 16.27 3.39
N VAL A 246 -27.47 16.11 2.45
CA VAL A 246 -26.30 15.24 2.56
C VAL A 246 -25.05 16.03 2.91
N ASN A 247 -24.16 15.43 3.69
CA ASN A 247 -22.82 15.95 3.94
C ASN A 247 -21.90 15.47 2.79
N GLU A 248 -21.76 16.28 1.75
CA GLU A 248 -20.93 15.94 0.58
C GLU A 248 -19.45 15.72 0.93
N SER A 249 -18.95 16.39 1.97
CA SER A 249 -17.58 16.18 2.44
C SER A 249 -17.32 14.74 2.89
N ALA A 250 -18.37 14.02 3.30
CA ALA A 250 -18.28 12.63 3.70
C ALA A 250 -18.09 11.65 2.52
N TYR A 251 -18.32 12.07 1.28
CA TYR A 251 -18.09 11.23 0.10
C TYR A 251 -16.61 10.84 -0.07
N ARG A 252 -15.69 11.63 0.49
CA ARG A 252 -14.26 11.31 0.51
C ARG A 252 -13.93 9.99 1.20
N PHE A 253 -14.81 9.53 2.09
CA PHE A 253 -14.66 8.27 2.83
C PHE A 253 -15.07 7.03 1.99
N GLY A 254 -15.75 7.25 0.86
CA GLY A 254 -16.25 6.19 0.00
C GLY A 254 -17.27 5.28 0.70
N PHE A 255 -17.52 4.11 0.12
CA PHE A 255 -18.32 3.06 0.77
C PHE A 255 -17.41 2.22 1.68
N THR A 256 -17.56 2.36 2.99
CA THR A 256 -16.82 1.58 3.98
C THR A 256 -17.35 0.14 4.04
N ILE A 257 -16.74 -0.77 3.27
CA ILE A 257 -17.19 -2.18 3.12
C ILE A 257 -17.11 -2.96 4.44
N ALA A 258 -16.21 -2.62 5.36
CA ALA A 258 -16.04 -3.36 6.62
C ALA A 258 -17.30 -3.40 7.51
N CYS A 259 -18.25 -2.48 7.33
CA CYS A 259 -19.53 -2.51 8.04
C CYS A 259 -20.59 -3.39 7.35
N VAL A 260 -20.40 -3.78 6.08
CA VAL A 260 -21.37 -4.57 5.30
C VAL A 260 -21.26 -6.07 5.61
N ASP A 261 -20.10 -6.54 6.05
CA ASP A 261 -19.86 -7.95 6.42
C ASP A 261 -20.67 -8.43 7.65
N LYS A 262 -21.44 -7.56 8.30
CA LYS A 262 -22.39 -7.93 9.37
C LYS A 262 -23.84 -8.04 8.92
N ILE A 263 -24.12 -7.91 7.61
CA ILE A 263 -25.48 -7.88 7.05
C ILE A 263 -25.78 -9.13 6.18
N PHE A 264 -24.81 -10.03 5.99
CA PHE A 264 -25.02 -11.33 5.33
C PHE A 264 -24.68 -12.50 6.25
#